data_AF-A0A925R982-F1
#
_entry.id   AF-A0A925R982-F1
#
_cell.length_a   1.000
_cell.length_b   1.000
_cell.length_c   1.000
_cell.angle_alpha   90.00
_cell.angle_beta   90.00
_cell.angle_gamma   90.00
#
_symmetry.space_group_name_H-M   'P 1'
#
loop_
_entity.id
_entity.type
_entity.pdbx_description
1 polymer ?
#
loop_
_entity_poly.entity_id
_entity_poly.type
_entity_poly.pdbx_seq_one_letter_code
_entity_poly.pdbx_strand_id
1 'polypeptide(L)' 'MSAIVLNKIEVTALISALESYLPELATERVGTDNREWHAQLKEQETILGDILKRLKTEKF' A
#
# COMPACT_ATOMS: atom_id res chain seq x y z
N MET A 1 7.39 3.77 22.17
CA MET A 1 7.26 3.65 20.71
C MET A 1 7.51 5.01 20.10
N SER A 2 8.50 5.14 19.23
CA SER A 2 8.74 6.38 18.47
C SER A 2 7.75 6.45 17.31
N ALA A 3 6.95 7.51 17.25
CA ALA A 3 6.11 7.78 16.09
C ALA A 3 6.99 8.30 14.95
N ILE A 4 6.83 7.73 13.75
CA ILE A 4 7.40 8.32 12.54
C ILE A 4 6.53 9.54 12.20
N VAL A 5 7.12 10.72 12.27
CA VAL A 5 6.45 11.98 11.86
C VAL A 5 6.86 12.23 10.42
N LEU A 6 5.92 12.08 9.49
CA LEU A 6 6.13 12.37 8.09
C LEU A 6 5.79 13.84 7.80
N ASN A 7 6.64 14.52 7.05
CA ASN A 7 6.33 15.83 6.49
C ASN A 7 5.49 15.67 5.20
N LYS A 8 4.93 16.79 4.71
CA LYS A 8 4.05 16.80 3.54
C LYS A 8 4.69 16.21 2.27
N ILE A 9 6.00 16.40 2.07
CA ILE A 9 6.72 15.88 0.91
C ILE A 9 6.85 14.36 1.04
N GLU A 10 7.21 13.87 2.23
CA GLU A 10 7.32 12.43 2.52
C GLU A 10 5.97 11.72 2.38
N VAL A 11 4.89 12.33 2.86
CA VAL A 11 3.52 11.80 2.68
C VAL A 11 3.18 11.72 1.20
N THR A 12 3.44 12.78 0.44
CA THR A 12 3.13 12.82 -1.00
C THR A 12 3.92 11.74 -1.75
N ALA A 13 5.21 11.61 -1.47
CA ALA A 13 6.06 10.58 -2.06
C ALA A 13 5.55 9.17 -1.73
N LEU A 14 5.15 8.94 -0.49
CA LEU A 14 4.63 7.64 -0.05
C LEU A 14 3.28 7.32 -0.70
N ILE A 15 2.38 8.31 -0.83
CA ILE A 15 1.12 8.16 -1.56
C ILE A 15 1.40 7.75 -3.01
N SER A 16 2.29 8.46 -3.72
CA SER A 16 2.62 8.16 -5.10
C SER A 16 3.24 6.77 -5.27
N ALA A 17 4.12 6.37 -4.35
CA ALA A 17 4.71 5.03 -4.35
C ALA A 17 3.65 3.94 -4.17
N LEU A 18 2.73 4.11 -3.21
CA LEU A 18 1.64 3.17 -2.96
C LEU A 18 0.65 3.10 -4.14
N GLU A 19 0.35 4.23 -4.77
CA GLU A 19 -0.52 4.28 -5.95
C GLU A 19 0.08 3.57 -7.15
N SER A 20 1.41 3.63 -7.32
CA SER A 20 2.10 2.89 -8.39
C SER A 20 2.20 1.40 -8.09
N TYR A 21 2.42 1.04 -6.83
CA TYR A 21 2.70 -0.35 -6.44
C TYR A 21 1.44 -1.22 -6.31
N LEU A 22 0.32 -0.67 -5.83
CA LEU A 22 -0.93 -1.44 -5.66
C LEU A 22 -1.42 -2.11 -6.95
N PRO A 23 -1.41 -1.47 -8.13
CA PRO A 23 -1.72 -2.12 -9.41
C PRO A 23 -0.77 -3.26 -9.79
N GLU A 24 0.53 -3.11 -9.51
CA GLU A 24 1.54 -4.15 -9.77
C GLU A 24 1.27 -5.37 -8.88
N LEU A 25 1.00 -5.14 -7.60
CA LEU A 25 0.63 -6.18 -6.63
C LEU A 25 -0.65 -6.92 -7.06
N ALA A 26 -1.65 -6.19 -7.56
CA ALA A 26 -2.88 -6.78 -8.09
C ALA A 26 -2.64 -7.62 -9.34
N THR A 27 -1.73 -7.19 -10.20
CA THR A 27 -1.33 -7.94 -11.40
C THR A 27 -0.64 -9.25 -11.00
N GLU A 28 0.29 -9.19 -10.05
CA GLU A 28 0.97 -10.37 -9.52
C GLU A 28 0.00 -11.34 -8.85
N ARG A 29 -0.96 -10.82 -8.08
CA ARG A 29 -1.98 -11.64 -7.41
C ARG A 29 -2.86 -12.38 -8.39
N VAL A 30 -3.29 -11.73 -9.47
CA VAL A 30 -4.12 -12.38 -10.51
C VAL A 30 -3.29 -13.33 -11.37
N GLY A 31 -1.99 -13.07 -11.53
CA GLY A 31 -1.08 -13.87 -12.34
C GLY A 31 -0.54 -15.14 -11.65
N THR A 32 -0.81 -15.35 -10.37
CA THR A 32 -0.33 -16.53 -9.64
C THR A 32 -1.43 -17.58 -9.42
N ASP A 33 -1.12 -18.84 -9.74
CA ASP A 33 -1.96 -20.00 -9.41
C ASP A 33 -1.67 -20.56 -8.01
N ASN A 34 -0.65 -20.04 -7.33
CA ASN A 34 -0.33 -20.45 -5.96
C ASN A 34 -1.31 -19.78 -4.98
N ARG A 35 -2.19 -20.60 -4.37
CA ARG A 35 -3.22 -20.13 -3.44
C ARG A 35 -2.66 -19.45 -2.18
N GLU A 36 -1.54 -19.93 -1.66
CA GLU A 36 -0.90 -19.35 -0.49
C GLU A 36 -0.31 -17.99 -0.83
N TRP A 37 0.38 -17.91 -1.99
CA TRP A 37 0.93 -16.64 -2.49
C TRP A 37 -0.17 -15.62 -2.80
N HIS A 38 -1.25 -16.06 -3.45
CA HIS A 38 -2.42 -15.22 -3.70
C HIS A 38 -3.01 -14.68 -2.38
N ALA A 39 -3.10 -15.50 -1.33
CA ALA A 39 -3.62 -15.06 -0.03
C ALA A 39 -2.72 -13.99 0.61
N GLN A 40 -1.40 -14.19 0.57
CA GLN A 40 -0.42 -13.22 1.07
C GLN A 40 -0.49 -11.89 0.30
N LEU A 41 -0.54 -11.93 -1.03
CA LEU A 41 -0.68 -10.73 -1.86
C LEU A 41 -1.98 -9.98 -1.58
N LYS A 42 -3.09 -10.70 -1.35
CA LYS A 42 -4.37 -10.09 -0.98
C LYS A 42 -4.33 -9.38 0.39
N GLU A 43 -3.64 -9.99 1.35
CA GLU A 43 -3.43 -9.37 2.67
C GLU A 43 -2.58 -8.11 2.55
N GLN A 44 -1.49 -8.16 1.76
CA GLN A 44 -0.66 -7.01 1.46
C GLN A 44 -1.43 -5.89 0.76
N GLU A 45 -2.24 -6.20 -0.26
CA GLU A 45 -3.13 -5.22 -0.93
C GLU A 45 -4.03 -4.51 0.09
N THR A 46 -4.58 -5.27 1.04
CA THR A 46 -5.49 -4.74 2.06
C THR A 46 -4.76 -3.78 2.99
N ILE A 47 -3.60 -4.20 3.53
CA ILE A 47 -2.79 -3.39 4.45
C ILE A 47 -2.33 -2.09 3.76
N LEU A 48 -1.77 -2.21 2.56
CA LEU A 48 -1.25 -1.06 1.80
C LEU A 48 -2.37 -0.13 1.35
N GLY A 49 -3.52 -0.68 0.95
CA GLY A 49 -4.71 0.10 0.62
C GLY A 49 -5.24 0.90 1.82
N ASP A 50 -5.23 0.32 3.02
CA ASP A 50 -5.64 1.02 4.24
C ASP A 50 -4.63 2.08 4.68
N ILE A 51 -3.32 1.83 4.53
CA ILE A 51 -2.29 2.85 4.72
C ILE A 51 -2.51 4.03 3.76
N LEU A 52 -2.74 3.75 2.47
CA LEU A 52 -3.00 4.78 1.46
C LEU A 52 -4.23 5.62 1.81
N LYS A 53 -5.33 4.98 2.25
CA LYS A 53 -6.54 5.69 2.70
C LYS A 53 -6.25 6.61 3.88
N ARG A 54 -5.50 6.13 4.88
CA ARG A 54 -5.13 6.94 6.06
C ARG A 54 -4.27 8.14 5.66
N LEU A 55 -3.26 7.93 4.82
CA LEU A 55 -2.40 9.01 4.32
C LEU A 55 -3.17 10.07 3.52
N LYS A 56 -4.18 9.66 2.74
CA LYS A 56 -5.05 10.59 1.99
C LYS A 56 -6.10 11.31 2.85
N THR A 57 -6.50 10.70 3.96
CA THR A 57 -7.50 11.26 4.88
C THR A 57 -6.88 12.25 5.85
N GLU A 58 -5.62 12.03 6.25
CA GLU A 58 -4.87 13.00 7.04
C GLU A 58 -4.61 14.27 6.20
N LYS A 59 -5.20 15.38 6.66
CA LYS A 59 -4.94 16.70 6.08
C LYS A 59 -3.59 17.18 6.59
N PHE A 60 -2.53 16.97 5.80
CA PHE A 60 -1.20 17.53 6.02
C PHE A 60 -1.04 18.94 5.41
#